data_AF-A0A4S4D1X5-F1
#
_entry.id   AF-A0A4S4D1X5-F1
#
_cell.length_a   1.000
_cell.length_b   1.000
_cell.length_c   1.000
_cell.angle_alpha   90.00
_cell.angle_beta   90.00
_cell.angle_gamma   90.00
#
_symmetry.space_group_name_H-M   'P 1'
#
loop_
_entity.id
_entity.type
_entity.pdbx_description
1 polymer ?
#
loop_
_entity_poly.entity_id
_entity_poly.type
_entity_poly.pdbx_seq_one_letter_code
_entity_poly.pdbx_strand_id
1 'polypeptide(L)'
;MSLLIHLGFFATMKIDPNHGDREGYVLTPSSKLLIKSEMANFDSRMMSLVVRDCGALFGGLNSLVDVGGGTGINARIISEAFPGIKCTVFDLPYVVENLPEEKNLNYVGGAMFQSFPSADAIFFKVCNFLNS
;
A
#
# COMPACT_ATOMS: atom_id res chain seq x y z
N MET A 1 -1.77 13.10 2.38
CA MET A 1 -2.85 12.38 3.11
C MET A 1 -4.23 13.02 3.04
N SER A 2 -4.42 14.22 2.47
CA SER A 2 -5.76 14.82 2.30
C SER A 2 -6.73 13.91 1.52
N LEU A 3 -6.27 13.18 0.49
CA LEU A 3 -7.16 12.39 -0.37
C LEU A 3 -7.95 11.29 0.39
N LEU A 4 -7.29 10.41 1.14
CA LEU A 4 -7.99 9.30 1.84
C LEU A 4 -8.86 9.79 3.01
N ILE A 5 -8.52 10.93 3.61
CA ILE A 5 -9.36 11.59 4.61
C ILE A 5 -10.60 12.20 3.92
N HIS A 6 -10.41 12.92 2.82
CA HIS A 6 -11.50 13.51 2.03
C HIS A 6 -12.42 12.45 1.40
N LEU A 7 -11.88 11.27 1.05
CA LEU A 7 -12.65 10.13 0.57
C LEU A 7 -13.39 9.39 1.71
N GLY A 8 -13.29 9.86 2.96
CA GLY A 8 -13.98 9.25 4.11
C GLY A 8 -13.39 7.90 4.53
N PHE A 9 -12.18 7.58 4.08
CA PHE A 9 -11.54 6.31 4.37
C PHE A 9 -10.98 6.28 5.80
N PHE A 10 -10.29 7.36 6.17
CA PHE A 10 -9.77 7.61 7.52
C PHE A 10 -10.44 8.85 8.13
N ALA A 11 -10.67 8.81 9.43
CA ALA A 11 -11.04 9.95 10.25
C ALA A 11 -9.83 10.40 11.09
N THR A 12 -9.69 11.71 11.28
CA THR A 12 -8.70 12.30 12.20
C THR A 12 -9.22 12.24 13.63
N MET A 13 -8.40 11.78 14.56
CA MET A 13 -8.71 11.73 15.99
C MET A 13 -7.54 12.35 16.78
N LYS A 14 -7.82 13.21 17.75
CA LYS A 14 -6.79 13.67 18.69
C LYS A 14 -6.45 12.54 19.64
N ILE A 15 -5.18 12.13 19.66
CA ILE A 15 -4.73 10.96 20.44
C ILE A 15 -4.62 11.30 21.94
N ASP A 16 -4.36 12.56 22.29
CA ASP A 16 -4.32 13.04 23.67
C ASP A 16 -4.67 14.53 23.76
N PRO A 17 -5.72 14.95 24.48
CA PRO A 17 -6.03 16.37 24.68
C PRO A 17 -5.07 17.10 25.64
N ASN A 18 -4.24 16.38 26.42
CA ASN A 18 -3.39 16.95 27.47
C ASN A 18 -1.88 16.91 27.17
N HIS A 19 -1.43 16.22 26.11
CA HIS A 19 -0.03 16.16 25.69
C HIS A 19 0.14 16.37 24.17
N GLY A 20 -0.07 17.62 23.74
CA GLY A 20 0.27 18.11 22.41
C GLY A 20 -0.72 17.75 21.29
N ASP A 21 -0.82 18.62 20.27
CA ASP A 21 -1.65 18.42 19.07
C ASP A 21 -1.11 17.29 18.16
N ARG A 22 -1.14 16.04 18.65
CA ARG A 22 -0.89 14.87 17.82
C ARG A 22 -2.22 14.32 17.31
N GLU A 23 -2.47 14.54 16.02
CA GLU A 23 -3.58 13.93 15.29
C GLU A 23 -3.19 12.52 14.82
N GLY A 24 -4.04 11.55 15.17
CA GLY A 24 -4.01 10.19 14.68
C GLY A 24 -5.05 9.94 13.60
N TYR A 25 -4.88 8.85 12.87
CA TYR A 25 -5.84 8.39 11.86
C TYR A 25 -6.51 7.11 12.32
N VAL A 26 -7.83 7.07 12.29
CA VAL A 26 -8.63 5.88 12.55
C VAL A 26 -9.46 5.53 11.32
N LEU A 27 -9.59 4.25 11.01
CA LEU A 27 -10.50 3.80 9.96
C LEU A 27 -11.95 4.15 10.32
N THR A 28 -12.71 4.67 9.36
CA THR A 28 -14.15 4.87 9.56
C THR A 28 -14.86 3.51 9.69
N PRO A 29 -16.04 3.43 10.33
CA PRO A 29 -16.78 2.17 10.49
C PRO A 29 -17.02 1.45 9.15
N SER A 30 -17.34 2.21 8.10
CA SER A 30 -17.52 1.69 6.75
C SER A 30 -16.24 1.07 6.19
N SER A 31 -15.10 1.75 6.35
CA SER A 31 -13.79 1.22 5.95
C SER A 31 -13.42 -0.03 6.75
N LYS A 32 -13.70 -0.06 8.06
CA LYS A 32 -13.47 -1.25 8.89
C LYS A 32 -14.27 -2.46 8.41
N LEU A 33 -15.50 -2.24 7.95
CA LEU A 33 -16.34 -3.31 7.42
C LEU A 33 -15.79 -3.86 6.10
N LEU A 34 -15.40 -2.98 5.17
CA LEU A 34 -14.77 -3.34 3.88
C LEU A 34 -13.51 -4.19 4.09
N ILE A 35 -12.71 -3.84 5.10
CA ILE A 35 -11.47 -4.57 5.42
C ILE A 35 -11.77 -5.95 6.03
N LYS A 36 -12.79 -6.03 6.89
CA LYS A 36 -13.13 -7.27 7.60
C LYS A 36 -13.68 -8.36 6.67
N SER A 37 -14.35 -7.99 5.57
CA SER A 37 -15.01 -8.95 4.68
C SER A 37 -14.20 -9.38 3.45
N GLU A 38 -13.23 -8.58 2.96
CA GLU A 38 -12.68 -8.79 1.61
C GLU A 38 -11.15 -8.98 1.53
N MET A 39 -10.36 -8.57 2.53
CA MET A 39 -8.91 -8.40 2.32
C MET A 39 -8.03 -9.64 2.49
N ALA A 40 -8.55 -10.74 3.05
CA ALA A 40 -7.77 -11.94 3.30
C ALA A 40 -7.41 -12.72 2.01
N ASN A 41 -8.15 -12.51 0.92
CA ASN A 41 -8.05 -13.32 -0.29
C ASN A 41 -7.40 -12.63 -1.51
N PHE A 42 -6.87 -11.40 -1.37
CA PHE A 42 -6.01 -10.81 -2.40
C PHE A 42 -4.59 -11.41 -2.32
N ASP A 43 -4.53 -12.70 -2.60
CA ASP A 43 -3.33 -13.53 -2.76
C ASP A 43 -2.71 -13.26 -4.15
N SER A 44 -1.43 -13.61 -4.32
CA SER A 44 -0.70 -13.70 -5.60
C SER A 44 -1.58 -14.16 -6.77
N ARG A 45 -2.47 -15.13 -6.54
CA ARG A 45 -3.37 -15.67 -7.55
C ARG A 45 -4.36 -14.63 -8.08
N MET A 46 -4.96 -13.82 -7.22
CA MET A 46 -5.84 -12.72 -7.66
C MET A 46 -5.07 -11.64 -8.40
N MET A 47 -3.85 -11.30 -7.93
CA MET A 47 -3.01 -10.34 -8.65
C MET A 47 -2.63 -10.84 -10.05
N SER A 48 -2.35 -12.13 -10.21
CA SER A 48 -2.10 -12.73 -11.52
C SER A 48 -3.29 -12.60 -12.47
N LEU A 49 -4.52 -12.71 -11.97
CA LEU A 49 -5.74 -12.50 -12.76
C LEU A 49 -5.87 -11.03 -13.17
N VAL A 50 -5.61 -10.10 -12.25
CA VAL A 50 -5.65 -8.65 -12.54
C VAL A 50 -4.62 -8.28 -13.59
N VAL A 51 -3.39 -8.77 -13.48
CA VAL A 51 -2.36 -8.52 -14.50
C VAL A 51 -2.77 -9.07 -15.86
N ARG A 52 -3.36 -10.28 -15.89
CA ARG A 52 -3.77 -10.94 -17.14
C ARG A 52 -4.98 -10.29 -17.79
N ASP A 53 -6.03 -10.03 -17.01
CA ASP A 53 -7.35 -9.64 -17.52
C ASP A 53 -7.54 -8.12 -17.50
N CYS A 54 -6.78 -7.40 -16.67
CA CYS A 54 -6.85 -5.94 -16.51
C CYS A 54 -5.51 -5.24 -16.80
N GLY A 55 -4.64 -5.84 -17.62
CA GLY A 55 -3.30 -5.30 -17.91
C GLY A 55 -3.29 -3.86 -18.46
N ALA A 56 -4.38 -3.43 -19.09
CA ALA A 56 -4.56 -2.05 -19.55
C ALA A 56 -4.50 -1.01 -18.42
N LEU A 57 -4.80 -1.37 -17.17
CA LEU A 57 -4.66 -0.49 -16.00
C LEU A 57 -3.22 -0.05 -15.76
N PHE A 58 -2.26 -0.84 -16.23
CA PHE A 58 -0.83 -0.58 -16.09
C PHE A 58 -0.22 0.10 -17.33
N GLY A 59 -1.03 0.35 -18.36
CA GLY A 59 -0.57 0.99 -19.58
C GLY A 59 -0.09 2.42 -19.34
N GLY A 60 1.12 2.74 -19.83
CA GLY A 60 1.70 4.08 -19.74
C GLY A 60 2.33 4.43 -18.40
N LEU A 61 2.28 3.55 -17.40
CA LEU A 61 3.00 3.73 -16.15
C LEU A 61 4.49 3.48 -16.36
N ASN A 62 5.33 4.31 -15.76
CA ASN A 62 6.77 4.09 -15.64
C ASN A 62 7.15 3.65 -14.22
N SER A 63 6.31 3.97 -13.24
CA SER A 63 6.57 3.69 -11.82
C SER A 63 5.31 3.38 -11.02
N LEU A 64 5.43 2.43 -10.10
CA LEU A 64 4.35 2.05 -9.18
C LEU A 64 4.91 1.84 -7.77
N VAL A 65 4.19 2.33 -6.76
CA VAL A 65 4.51 2.10 -5.35
C VAL A 65 3.43 1.23 -4.71
N ASP A 66 3.83 0.09 -4.14
CA ASP A 66 2.99 -0.81 -3.34
C ASP A 66 3.16 -0.47 -1.85
N VAL A 67 2.21 0.31 -1.31
CA VAL A 67 2.25 0.80 0.07
C VAL A 67 1.63 -0.25 1.01
N GLY A 68 2.37 -0.61 2.05
CA GLY A 68 2.01 -1.74 2.93
C GLY A 68 2.17 -3.08 2.22
N GLY A 69 3.04 -3.15 1.22
CA GLY A 69 3.22 -4.32 0.36
C GLY A 69 3.92 -5.50 1.03
N GLY A 70 4.44 -5.34 2.26
CA GLY A 70 5.09 -6.40 3.02
C GLY A 70 6.27 -7.02 2.27
N THR A 71 6.18 -8.33 1.98
CA THR A 71 7.20 -9.09 1.24
C THR A 71 7.20 -8.81 -0.27
N GLY A 72 6.36 -7.91 -0.77
CA GLY A 72 6.41 -7.46 -2.15
C GLY A 72 5.82 -8.42 -3.19
N ILE A 73 5.04 -9.42 -2.77
CA ILE A 73 4.48 -10.44 -3.69
C ILE A 73 3.70 -9.81 -4.85
N ASN A 74 2.85 -8.82 -4.59
CA ASN A 74 2.04 -8.18 -5.63
C ASN A 74 2.90 -7.33 -6.56
N ALA A 75 3.77 -6.49 -5.98
CA ALA A 75 4.71 -5.68 -6.73
C ALA A 75 5.64 -6.52 -7.63
N ARG A 76 6.05 -7.71 -7.17
CA ARG A 76 6.81 -8.69 -7.97
C ARG A 76 6.01 -9.19 -9.18
N ILE A 77 4.76 -9.61 -8.97
CA ILE A 77 3.89 -10.10 -10.06
C ILE A 77 3.70 -9.01 -11.13
N ILE A 78 3.55 -7.76 -10.69
CA ILE A 78 3.44 -6.61 -11.60
C ILE A 78 4.76 -6.35 -12.31
N SER A 79 5.90 -6.34 -11.61
CA SER A 79 7.20 -6.04 -12.21
C SER A 79 7.65 -7.12 -13.20
N GLU A 80 7.30 -8.38 -12.95
CA GLU A 80 7.56 -9.50 -13.87
C GLU A 80 6.70 -9.42 -15.13
N ALA A 81 5.42 -9.04 -14.99
CA ALA A 81 4.52 -8.93 -16.13
C ALA A 81 4.71 -7.66 -16.96
N PHE A 82 5.18 -6.58 -16.33
CA PHE A 82 5.43 -5.30 -16.97
C PHE A 82 6.85 -4.80 -16.66
N PRO A 83 7.90 -5.35 -17.31
CA PRO A 83 9.29 -5.03 -16.98
C PRO A 83 9.70 -3.56 -17.16
N GLY A 84 8.90 -2.78 -17.88
CA GLY A 84 9.10 -1.33 -18.04
C GLY A 84 8.62 -0.50 -16.85
N ILE A 85 7.86 -1.09 -15.92
CA ILE A 85 7.34 -0.41 -14.73
C ILE A 85 8.31 -0.65 -13.57
N LYS A 86 8.92 0.42 -13.07
CA LYS A 86 9.72 0.38 -11.86
C LYS A 86 8.80 0.23 -10.65
N CYS A 87 8.81 -0.95 -10.04
CA CYS A 87 8.02 -1.21 -8.84
C CYS A 87 8.83 -0.91 -7.57
N THR A 88 8.17 -0.33 -6.57
CA THR A 88 8.74 -0.06 -5.25
C THR A 88 7.76 -0.52 -4.18
N VAL A 89 8.18 -1.42 -3.30
CA VAL A 89 7.45 -1.76 -2.09
C VAL A 89 7.82 -0.73 -1.03
N PHE A 90 6.80 -0.10 -0.44
CA PHE A 90 6.97 0.86 0.63
C PHE A 90 6.25 0.38 1.88
N ASP A 91 7.02 0.06 2.92
CA ASP A 91 6.50 -0.45 4.19
C ASP A 91 7.37 0.06 5.35
N LEU A 92 7.04 -0.32 6.59
CA LEU A 92 7.83 0.05 7.75
C LEU A 92 9.26 -0.48 7.62
N PRO A 93 10.29 0.28 8.07
CA PRO A 93 11.69 -0.11 7.87
C PRO A 93 12.01 -1.55 8.28
N TYR A 94 11.52 -1.99 9.44
CA TYR A 94 11.76 -3.35 9.95
C TYR A 94 11.11 -4.46 9.11
N VAL A 95 10.11 -4.15 8.29
CA VAL A 95 9.45 -5.11 7.38
C VAL A 95 10.32 -5.38 6.17
N VAL A 96 11.02 -4.35 5.68
CA VAL A 96 11.70 -4.38 4.38
C VAL A 96 13.22 -4.40 4.45
N GLU A 97 13.82 -4.08 5.61
CA GLU A 97 15.27 -3.97 5.79
C GLU A 97 16.07 -5.25 5.48
N ASN A 98 15.46 -6.43 5.62
CA ASN A 98 16.12 -7.72 5.43
C ASN A 98 15.63 -8.47 4.18
N LEU A 99 14.89 -7.81 3.30
CA LEU A 99 14.41 -8.43 2.06
C LEU A 99 15.52 -8.47 1.01
N PRO A 100 15.56 -9.53 0.18
CA PRO A 100 16.59 -9.68 -0.83
C PRO A 100 16.48 -8.59 -1.88
N GLU A 101 17.63 -8.21 -2.47
CA GLU A 101 17.62 -7.37 -3.66
C GLU A 101 17.02 -8.11 -4.85
N GLU A 102 16.21 -7.40 -5.63
CA GLU A 102 15.48 -7.98 -6.74
C GLU A 102 15.56 -7.10 -7.98
N LYS A 103 15.62 -7.75 -9.14
CA LYS A 103 15.65 -7.04 -10.41
C LYS A 103 14.30 -6.36 -10.64
N ASN A 104 14.30 -5.05 -10.87
CA ASN A 104 13.12 -4.21 -11.13
C ASN A 104 12.14 -4.06 -9.95
N LEU A 105 12.55 -4.44 -8.75
CA LEU A 105 11.76 -4.25 -7.53
C LEU A 105 12.64 -3.63 -6.44
N ASN A 106 12.23 -2.45 -5.96
CA ASN A 106 12.92 -1.78 -4.86
C ASN A 106 12.12 -1.91 -3.57
N TYR A 107 12.82 -1.87 -2.45
CA TYR A 107 12.24 -1.83 -1.12
C TYR A 107 12.63 -0.52 -0.44
N VAL A 108 11.64 0.21 0.08
CA VAL A 108 11.87 1.48 0.75
C VAL A 108 11.15 1.48 2.10
N GLY A 109 11.92 1.68 3.17
CA GLY A 109 11.40 1.79 4.52
C GLY A 109 10.85 3.19 4.82
N GLY A 110 9.66 3.27 5.43
CA GLY A 110 9.12 4.53 5.93
C GLY A 110 7.70 4.40 6.49
N ALA A 111 7.21 5.50 7.04
CA ALA A 111 5.85 5.58 7.56
C ALA A 111 4.93 6.23 6.53
N MET A 112 3.96 5.48 6.00
CA MET A 112 2.99 5.96 4.98
C MET A 112 2.16 7.17 5.42
N PHE A 113 2.01 7.35 6.73
CA PHE A 113 1.32 8.50 7.31
C PHE A 113 2.21 9.75 7.43
N GLN A 114 3.46 9.70 6.98
CA GLN A 114 4.35 10.85 6.92
C GLN A 114 4.66 11.19 5.46
N SER A 115 5.10 10.21 4.69
CA SER A 115 5.38 10.35 3.26
C SER A 115 5.38 8.98 2.58
N PHE A 116 5.35 8.99 1.25
CA PHE A 116 5.62 7.82 0.41
C PHE A 116 6.40 8.26 -0.83
N PRO A 117 7.16 7.37 -1.49
CA PRO A 117 7.91 7.69 -2.69
C PRO A 117 7.00 8.18 -3.84
N SER A 118 7.48 9.13 -4.65
CA SER A 118 6.75 9.57 -5.84
C SER A 118 6.68 8.46 -6.89
N ALA A 119 5.52 8.27 -7.50
CA ALA A 119 5.29 7.34 -8.60
C ALA A 119 4.06 7.74 -9.43
N ASP A 120 3.92 7.13 -10.61
CA ASP A 120 2.76 7.36 -11.49
C ASP A 120 1.49 6.74 -10.91
N ALA A 121 1.63 5.63 -10.18
CA ALA A 121 0.53 4.96 -9.50
C ALA A 121 0.91 4.50 -8.08
N ILE A 122 -0.10 4.47 -7.21
CA ILE A 122 -0.01 3.92 -5.86
C ILE A 122 -0.96 2.74 -5.78
N PHE A 123 -0.41 1.58 -5.42
CA PHE A 123 -1.15 0.40 -5.06
C PHE A 123 -1.23 0.31 -3.53
N PHE A 124 -2.42 0.11 -3.00
CA PHE A 124 -2.65 0.06 -1.55
C PHE A 124 -3.53 -1.13 -1.22
N LYS A 125 -2.96 -2.15 -0.57
CA LYS A 125 -3.76 -3.23 0.02
C LYS A 125 -4.17 -2.79 1.42
N VAL A 126 -5.46 -2.65 1.66
CA VAL A 126 -5.93 -2.25 2.99
C VAL A 126 -5.95 -3.46 3.93
N CYS A 127 -4.78 -3.97 4.33
CA CYS A 127 -4.73 -5.01 5.36
C CYS A 127 -5.28 -4.48 6.69
N ASN A 128 -5.81 -5.37 7.55
CA ASN A 128 -6.23 -5.04 8.91
C ASN A 128 -5.05 -4.47 9.71
N PHE A 129 -4.89 -3.14 9.73
CA PHE A 129 -3.95 -2.43 10.63
C PHE A 129 -4.40 -2.47 12.11
N LEU A 130 -5.39 -3.31 12.46
CA LEU A 130 -6.11 -3.25 13.75
C LEU A 130 -5.59 -4.21 14.82
N ASN A 131 -4.47 -4.90 14.62
CA ASN A 131 -3.88 -5.77 15.65
C ASN A 131 -2.36 -5.53 15.80
N SER A 132 -1.97 -4.29 16.10
CA SER A 132 -0.66 -3.99 16.70
C SER A 132 -0.85 -3.04 17.87
#